data_AF-U9ULY0-F1
#
_entry.id   AF-U9ULY0-F1
#
_cell.length_a   1.000
_cell.length_b   1.000
_cell.length_c   1.000
_cell.angle_alpha   90.00
_cell.angle_beta   90.00
_cell.angle_gamma   90.00
#
_symmetry.space_group_name_H-M   'P 1'
#
loop_
_entity.id
_entity.type
_entity.pdbx_description
1 polymer ?
#
loop_
_entity_poly.entity_id
_entity_poly.type
_entity_poly.pdbx_seq_one_letter_code
_entity_poly.pdbx_strand_id
1 'polypeptide(L)' 'ASRTQFPLQNSFSLTVHKTQSLTLPLISLDLSQLFAPGQAYTALSRCPKWDNIQIM' A
#
# COMPACT_ATOMS: atom_id res chain seq x y z
N ALA A 1 -10.60 -27.38 -4.80
CA ALA A 1 -9.23 -27.17 -5.33
C ALA A 1 -8.30 -26.86 -4.16
N SER A 2 -7.09 -27.41 -4.13
CA SER A 2 -6.05 -27.13 -3.10
C SER A 2 -4.81 -26.52 -3.76
N ARG A 3 -4.06 -25.71 -3.00
CA ARG A 3 -2.82 -25.08 -3.47
C ARG A 3 -1.70 -25.30 -2.45
N THR A 4 -0.54 -25.74 -2.92
CA THR A 4 0.69 -25.87 -2.11
C THR A 4 1.74 -24.92 -2.67
N GLN A 5 2.13 -23.91 -1.90
CA GLN A 5 3.11 -22.87 -2.26
C GLN A 5 3.75 -22.38 -0.96
N PHE A 6 4.99 -21.88 -1.03
CA PHE A 6 5.60 -21.15 0.09
C PHE A 6 4.75 -19.92 0.48
N PRO A 7 4.56 -19.63 1.77
CA PRO A 7 3.77 -18.50 2.25
C PRO A 7 4.56 -17.18 2.18
N LEU A 8 5.14 -16.90 1.01
CA LEU A 8 5.98 -15.72 0.76
C LEU A 8 5.38 -14.88 -0.37
N GLN A 9 5.48 -13.56 -0.22
CA GLN A 9 5.12 -12.59 -1.26
C GLN A 9 6.15 -11.46 -1.29
N ASN A 10 6.47 -10.95 -2.48
CA ASN A 10 7.25 -9.73 -2.60
C ASN A 10 6.50 -8.58 -1.91
N SER A 11 7.17 -7.88 -1.00
CA SER A 11 6.60 -6.81 -0.18
C SER A 11 7.24 -5.45 -0.43
N PHE A 12 8.05 -5.29 -1.49
CA PHE A 12 8.58 -3.98 -1.90
C PHE A 12 7.49 -3.04 -2.42
N SER A 13 6.49 -3.59 -3.11
CA SER A 13 5.34 -2.85 -3.63
C SER A 13 4.07 -3.60 -3.28
N LEU A 14 3.08 -2.91 -2.73
CA LEU A 14 1.80 -3.49 -2.32
C LEU A 14 0.67 -2.61 -2.84
N THR A 15 -0.45 -3.23 -3.20
CA THR A 15 -1.66 -2.49 -3.55
C THR A 15 -2.24 -1.82 -2.30
N VAL A 16 -2.93 -0.70 -2.48
CA VAL A 16 -3.56 0.05 -1.37
C VAL A 16 -4.44 -0.83 -0.48
N HIS A 17 -5.19 -1.77 -1.06
CA HIS A 17 -6.03 -2.69 -0.30
C HIS A 17 -5.21 -3.65 0.59
N LYS A 18 -4.01 -4.06 0.16
CA LYS A 18 -3.14 -4.93 0.95
C LYS A 18 -2.44 -4.20 2.08
N THR A 19 -2.39 -2.86 2.05
CA THR A 19 -1.76 -2.05 3.12
C THR A 19 -2.77 -1.54 4.15
N GLN A 20 -4.07 -1.86 4.06
CA GLN A 20 -5.13 -1.25 4.87
C GLN A 20 -4.97 -1.42 6.41
N SER A 21 -4.18 -2.37 6.89
CA SER A 21 -3.89 -2.56 8.32
C SER A 21 -2.44 -2.24 8.71
N LEU A 22 -1.64 -1.71 7.78
CA LEU A 22 -0.21 -1.48 7.97
C LEU A 22 0.07 -0.03 8.38
N THR A 23 1.11 0.14 9.21
CA THR A 23 1.80 1.41 9.40
C THR A 23 3.16 1.30 8.74
N LEU A 24 3.43 2.16 7.75
CA LEU A 24 4.63 2.14 6.93
C LEU A 24 5.48 3.38 7.23
N PRO A 25 6.77 3.23 7.58
CA PRO A 25 7.60 4.36 8.01
C PRO A 25 7.97 5.32 6.88
N LEU A 26 8.03 4.83 5.64
CA LEU A 26 8.36 5.57 4.43
C LEU A 26 7.56 4.96 3.28
N ILE A 27 6.90 5.78 2.47
CA ILE A 27 6.11 5.31 1.32
C ILE A 27 6.35 6.14 0.08
N SER A 28 6.40 5.46 -1.06
CA SER A 28 6.25 6.06 -2.39
C SER A 28 4.92 5.62 -2.97
N LEU A 29 4.09 6.56 -3.39
CA LEU A 29 2.73 6.33 -3.86
C LEU A 29 2.59 6.77 -5.32
N ASP A 30 2.02 5.88 -6.14
CA ASP A 30 1.47 6.22 -7.46
C ASP A 30 -0.06 6.25 -7.33
N LEU A 31 -0.65 7.42 -7.61
CA LEU A 31 -2.09 7.65 -7.50
C LEU A 31 -2.79 7.72 -8.87
N SER A 32 -2.09 7.36 -9.96
CA SER A 32 -2.63 7.44 -11.33
C SER A 32 -3.78 6.46 -11.60
N GLN A 33 -3.81 5.31 -10.89
CA GLN A 33 -4.77 4.21 -11.12
C GLN A 33 -5.77 4.00 -9.97
N LEU A 34 -6.22 5.09 -9.35
CA LEU A 34 -7.29 5.03 -8.35
C LEU A 34 -8.65 4.79 -9.01
N PHE A 35 -9.42 3.83 -8.48
CA PHE A 35 -10.73 3.46 -9.06
C PHE A 35 -11.87 3.50 -8.04
N ALA A 36 -11.57 3.50 -6.74
CA ALA A 36 -12.58 3.51 -5.69
C ALA A 36 -12.40 4.73 -4.75
N PRO A 37 -13.51 5.33 -4.28
CA PRO A 37 -13.45 6.41 -3.31
C PRO A 37 -12.75 5.93 -2.02
N GLY A 38 -11.93 6.81 -1.44
CA GLY A 38 -11.19 6.50 -0.21
C GLY A 38 -9.89 5.72 -0.39
N GLN A 39 -9.54 5.27 -1.61
CA GLN A 39 -8.24 4.62 -1.84
C GLN A 39 -7.06 5.57 -1.61
N ALA A 40 -7.14 6.82 -2.10
CA ALA A 40 -6.11 7.82 -1.83
C ALA A 40 -5.90 8.05 -0.33
N TYR A 41 -6.99 8.19 0.43
CA TYR A 41 -6.95 8.34 1.88
C TYR A 41 -6.33 7.11 2.56
N THR A 42 -6.74 5.91 2.13
CA THR A 42 -6.20 4.65 2.67
C THR A 42 -4.70 4.56 2.41
N ALA A 43 -4.22 4.99 1.25
CA ALA A 43 -2.80 5.00 0.90
C ALA A 43 -1.99 6.01 1.73
N LEU A 44 -2.47 7.27 1.81
CA LEU A 44 -1.81 8.36 2.52
C LEU A 44 -1.77 8.12 4.03
N SER A 45 -2.84 7.59 4.61
CA SER A 45 -2.94 7.31 6.05
C SER A 45 -2.07 6.13 6.53
N ARG A 46 -1.22 5.53 5.67
CA ARG A 46 -0.28 4.47 6.08
C ARG A 46 1.00 5.02 6.65
N CYS A 47 1.36 6.26 6.33
CA CYS A 47 2.57 6.87 6.86
C CYS A 47 2.22 7.89 7.95
N PRO A 48 2.88 7.84 9.12
CA PRO A 48 2.59 8.74 10.24
C PRO A 48 3.13 10.16 10.04
N LYS A 49 4.05 10.37 9.10
CA LYS A 49 4.72 11.66 8.86
C LYS A 49 4.64 12.04 7.39
N TRP A 50 4.25 13.28 7.10
CA TRP A 50 4.15 13.80 5.74
C TRP A 50 5.51 13.87 5.02
N ASP A 51 6.58 14.18 5.73
CA ASP A 51 7.95 14.24 5.18
C ASP A 51 8.42 12.88 4.61
N ASN A 52 7.76 11.79 5.01
CA ASN A 52 8.07 10.43 4.61
C ASN A 52 7.12 9.89 3.52
N ILE A 53 6.34 10.77 2.88
CA ILE A 53 5.44 10.43 1.78
C ILE A 53 5.97 11.08 0.51
N GLN A 54 6.30 10.25 -0.47
CA GLN A 54 6.59 10.69 -1.84
C GLN A 54 5.43 10.30 -2.75
N ILE A 55 4.87 11.27 -3.47
CA ILE A 55 3.84 11.03 -4.49
C ILE A 55 4.50 11.20 -5.87
N MET A 56 4.33 10.23 -6.74
CA MET A 56 4.82 10.23 -8.13
C MET A 56 3.71 10.55 -9.13
#